data_AF-A0A7L4ILR3-F1
#
_entry.id   AF-A0A7L4ILR3-F1
#
_cell.length_a   1.000
_cell.length_b   1.000
_cell.length_c   1.000
_cell.angle_alpha   90.00
_cell.angle_beta   90.00
_cell.angle_gamma   90.00
#
_symmetry.space_group_name_H-M   'P 1'
#
loop_
_entity.id
_entity.type
_entity.pdbx_description
1 polymer ?
#
loop_
_entity_poly.entity_id
_entity_poly.type
_entity_poly.pdbx_seq_one_letter_code
_entity_poly.pdbx_strand_id
1 'polypeptide(L)' 'SDYQQLGYNLRTNLFQGGPLKSRSLMRDSYTPDVFQKAVIDPRHWHGRTISELGRWYEKYFLDLNVQKAMKEKYG' A
#
# COMPACT_ATOMS: atom_id res chain seq x y z
N SER A 1 -28.12 16.61 3.81
CA SER A 1 -28.55 17.83 3.09
C SER A 1 -29.46 17.37 1.97
N ASP A 2 -30.66 17.91 1.92
CA ASP A 2 -31.76 17.47 1.05
C ASP A 2 -31.38 17.47 -0.43
N TYR A 3 -30.45 18.34 -0.83
CA TYR A 3 -29.88 18.37 -2.18
C TYR A 3 -29.18 17.07 -2.59
N GLN A 4 -28.54 16.36 -1.65
CA GLN A 4 -27.87 15.08 -1.94
C GLN A 4 -28.89 13.96 -2.21
N GLN A 5 -30.04 13.99 -1.53
CA GLN A 5 -31.12 13.02 -1.73
C GLN A 5 -31.83 13.27 -3.07
N LEU A 6 -32.11 14.54 -3.40
CA LEU A 6 -32.70 14.90 -4.70
C LEU A 6 -31.81 14.46 -5.88
N GLY A 7 -30.50 14.75 -5.79
CA GLY A 7 -29.54 14.36 -6.82
C GLY A 7 -29.36 12.84 -6.96
N TYR A 8 -29.52 12.09 -5.87
CA TYR A 8 -29.49 10.63 -5.90
C TYR A 8 -30.67 10.04 -6.65
N ASN A 9 -31.90 10.45 -6.30
CA ASN A 9 -33.12 9.97 -6.96
C ASN A 9 -33.08 10.19 -8.48
N LEU A 10 -32.53 11.32 -8.93
CA LEU A 10 -32.35 11.61 -10.36
C LEU A 10 -31.32 10.69 -11.03
N ARG A 11 -30.22 10.36 -10.36
CA ARG A 11 -29.14 9.51 -10.89
C ARG A 11 -29.50 8.03 -10.89
N THR A 12 -30.18 7.54 -9.84
CA THR A 12 -30.58 6.13 -9.72
C THR A 12 -31.61 5.71 -10.76
N ASN A 13 -32.46 6.65 -11.20
CA ASN A 13 -33.42 6.42 -12.28
C ASN A 13 -32.74 6.24 -13.64
N LEU A 14 -31.56 6.85 -13.83
CA LEU A 14 -30.77 6.74 -15.07
C LEU A 14 -29.81 5.54 -15.05
N PHE A 15 -29.22 5.25 -13.89
CA PHE A 15 -28.31 4.12 -13.67
C PHE A 15 -28.63 3.42 -12.35
N GLN A 16 -29.06 2.16 -12.42
CA GLN A 16 -29.41 1.39 -11.23
C GLN A 16 -28.15 1.07 -10.40
N GLY A 17 -28.27 1.17 -9.06
CA GLY A 17 -27.26 0.67 -8.13
C GLY A 17 -26.07 1.60 -7.80
N GLY A 18 -26.09 2.86 -8.24
CA GLY A 18 -25.07 3.83 -7.84
C GLY A 18 -25.14 4.23 -6.35
N PRO A 19 -24.02 4.61 -5.70
CA PRO A 19 -24.01 5.03 -4.29
C PRO A 19 -24.60 6.43 -4.07
N LEU A 20 -25.19 6.66 -2.89
CA LEU A 20 -25.79 7.95 -2.46
C LEU A 20 -24.80 9.11 -2.48
N LYS A 21 -23.52 8.82 -2.20
CA LYS A 21 -22.42 9.78 -2.29
C LYS A 21 -21.38 9.20 -3.22
N SER A 22 -20.94 10.00 -4.19
CA SER A 22 -19.76 9.68 -4.98
C SER A 22 -18.54 9.75 -4.06
N ARG A 23 -17.87 8.61 -3.89
CA ARG A 23 -16.65 8.46 -3.10
C ARG A 23 -15.73 7.50 -3.86
N SER A 24 -14.44 7.59 -3.57
CA SER A 24 -13.49 6.62 -4.11
C SER A 24 -13.73 5.26 -3.46
N LEU A 25 -13.53 4.18 -4.23
CA LEU A 25 -13.57 2.82 -3.71
C LEU A 25 -12.68 2.65 -2.49
N MET A 26 -11.49 3.29 -2.49
CA MET A 26 -10.59 3.32 -1.33
C MET A 26 -11.30 3.81 -0.07
N ARG A 27 -12.08 4.91 -0.15
CA ARG A 27 -12.75 5.50 1.01
C ARG A 27 -13.91 4.65 1.49
N ASP A 28 -14.66 4.05 0.56
CA ASP A 28 -15.81 3.21 0.92
C ASP A 28 -15.37 1.86 1.50
N SER A 29 -14.23 1.33 1.05
CA SER A 29 -13.62 0.11 1.57
C SER A 29 -12.71 0.34 2.79
N TYR A 30 -12.49 1.60 3.19
CA TYR A 30 -11.60 1.91 4.31
C TYR A 30 -12.24 1.46 5.63
N THR A 31 -11.63 0.48 6.27
CA THR A 31 -12.04 -0.09 7.57
C THR A 31 -11.12 0.45 8.66
N PRO A 32 -11.45 1.58 9.32
CA PRO A 32 -10.58 2.21 10.32
C PRO A 32 -10.38 1.31 11.56
N ASP A 33 -11.36 0.47 11.86
CA ASP A 33 -11.33 -0.46 12.98
C ASP A 33 -10.31 -1.59 12.79
N VAL A 34 -10.03 -1.98 11.54
CA VAL A 34 -8.97 -2.95 11.22
C VAL A 34 -7.60 -2.40 11.61
N PHE A 35 -7.32 -1.14 11.31
CA PHE A 35 -6.05 -0.50 11.68
C PHE A 35 -5.91 -0.30 13.20
N GLN A 36 -7.02 -0.03 13.90
CA GLN A 36 -7.02 0.11 15.36
C GLN A 36 -6.85 -1.22 16.09
N LYS A 37 -7.41 -2.30 15.53
CA LYS A 37 -7.29 -3.67 16.08
C LYS A 37 -6.02 -4.39 15.63
N ALA A 38 -5.41 -3.95 14.53
CA ALA A 38 -4.13 -4.46 14.04
C ALA A 38 -3.00 -4.07 15.00
N VAL A 39 -2.87 -4.79 16.10
CA VAL A 39 -1.66 -4.80 16.91
C VAL A 39 -0.62 -5.56 16.11
N ILE A 40 0.23 -4.84 15.38
CA ILE A 40 1.36 -5.46 14.69
C ILE A 40 2.37 -5.87 15.76
N ASP A 41 2.39 -7.15 16.12
CA ASP A 41 3.42 -7.67 17.01
C ASP A 41 4.75 -7.78 16.23
N PRO A 42 5.79 -7.00 16.61
CA PRO A 42 7.08 -7.07 15.94
C PRO A 42 7.72 -8.46 15.99
N ARG A 43 7.36 -9.30 16.97
CA ARG A 43 7.89 -10.67 17.13
C ARG A 43 7.19 -11.68 16.23
N HIS A 44 5.97 -11.39 15.77
CA HIS A 44 5.18 -12.25 14.88
C HIS A 44 5.01 -11.65 13.48
N TRP A 45 5.82 -10.64 13.13
CA TRP A 45 5.85 -10.07 11.80
C TRP A 45 6.54 -11.02 10.82
N HIS A 46 5.81 -11.49 9.81
CA HIS A 46 6.33 -12.39 8.78
C HIS A 46 6.86 -11.66 7.52
N GLY A 47 6.77 -10.33 7.48
CA GLY A 47 7.32 -9.54 6.38
C GLY A 47 8.79 -9.20 6.57
N ARG A 48 9.43 -8.60 5.55
CA ARG A 48 10.78 -8.05 5.72
C ARG A 48 10.77 -6.85 6.63
N THR A 49 11.66 -6.86 7.61
CA THR A 49 11.90 -5.73 8.50
C THR A 49 12.85 -4.72 7.86
N ILE A 50 12.81 -3.48 8.32
CA ILE A 50 13.70 -2.42 7.81
C ILE A 50 15.19 -2.74 8.06
N SER A 51 15.49 -3.47 9.14
CA SER A 51 16.84 -3.94 9.46
C SER A 51 17.33 -4.99 8.45
N GLU A 52 16.47 -5.91 8.04
CA GLU A 52 16.77 -6.89 6.98
C GLU A 52 17.00 -6.21 5.63
N LEU A 53 16.22 -5.17 5.32
CA LEU A 53 16.44 -4.37 4.11
C LEU A 53 17.82 -3.68 4.13
N GLY A 54 18.22 -3.12 5.28
CA GLY A 54 19.54 -2.51 5.45
C GLY A 54 20.68 -3.52 5.26
N ARG A 55 20.59 -4.70 5.88
CA ARG A 55 21.59 -5.78 5.70
C ARG A 55 21.66 -6.27 4.25
N TRP A 56 20.52 -6.37 3.57
CA TRP A 56 20.50 -6.73 2.16
C TRP A 56 21.22 -5.69 1.30
N TYR A 57 20.99 -4.39 1.57
CA TYR A 57 21.63 -3.31 0.84
C TYR A 57 23.15 -3.28 1.05
N GLU A 58 23.61 -3.50 2.27
CA GLU A 58 25.04 -3.62 2.60
C GLU A 58 25.70 -4.75 1.80
N LYS A 59 25.07 -5.93 1.79
CA LYS A 59 25.57 -7.08 1.02
C LYS A 59 25.61 -6.78 -0.48
N TYR A 60 24.58 -6.10 -1.00
CA TYR A 60 24.51 -5.72 -2.41
C TYR A 60 25.65 -4.77 -2.80
N PHE A 61 25.94 -3.78 -1.96
CA PHE A 61 27.03 -2.84 -2.22
C PHE A 61 28.42 -3.52 -2.21
N LEU A 62 28.62 -4.47 -1.29
CA LEU A 62 29.84 -5.29 -1.25
C LEU A 62 29.99 -6.13 -2.53
N ASP A 63 28.91 -6.76 -3.00
CA ASP A 63 28.91 -7.55 -4.23
C ASP A 63 29.30 -6.71 -5.45
N LEU A 64 28.71 -5.51 -5.57
CA LEU A 64 29.07 -4.55 -6.63
C LEU A 64 30.56 -4.18 -6.61
N ASN A 65 31.12 -3.94 -5.44
CA ASN A 65 32.54 -3.60 -5.29
C ASN A 65 33.44 -4.76 -5.72
N VAL A 66 33.08 -6.00 -5.34
CA VAL A 66 33.83 -7.21 -5.75
C VAL A 66 33.76 -7.39 -7.26
N GLN A 67 32.58 -7.25 -7.87
CA GLN A 67 32.42 -7.34 -9.32
C GLN A 67 33.27 -6.29 -10.05
N LYS A 68 33.29 -5.05 -9.55
CA LYS A 68 34.11 -3.98 -10.11
C LYS A 68 35.60 -4.30 -10.01
N ALA A 69 36.08 -4.75 -8.85
CA ALA A 69 37.48 -5.12 -8.66
C ALA A 69 37.90 -6.31 -9.55
N MET A 70 37.02 -7.30 -9.73
CA MET A 70 37.29 -8.41 -10.66
C MET A 70 37.37 -7.94 -12.11
N LYS A 71 36.48 -7.04 -12.52
CA LYS A 71 36.53 -6.44 -13.86
C LYS A 71 37.82 -5.65 -14.08
N GLU A 72 38.28 -4.88 -13.10
CA GLU A 72 39.54 -4.13 -13.20
C GLU A 72 40.78 -5.02 -13.24
N LYS A 73 40.74 -6.20 -12.61
CA LYS A 73 41.88 -7.11 -12.54
C LYS A 73 41.97 -8.07 -13.73
N TYR A 74 40.85 -8.48 -14.29
CA TYR A 74 40.76 -9.58 -15.27
C TYR A 74 40.10 -9.19 -16.62
N GLY A 75 39.56 -7.97 -16.74
CA GLY A 75 39.02 -7.42 -17.98
C GLY A 75 39.85 -6.25 -18.48
#